data_AF-A0A4V1Y4N5-F1
#
_entry.id   AF-A0A4V1Y4N5-F1
#
_cell.length_a   1.000
_cell.length_b   1.000
_cell.length_c   1.000
_cell.angle_alpha   90.00
_cell.angle_beta   90.00
_cell.angle_gamma   90.00
#
_symmetry.space_group_name_H-M   'P 1'
#
loop_
_entity.id
_entity.type
_entity.pdbx_description
1 polymer ?
#
loop_
_entity_poly.entity_id
_entity_poly.type
_entity_poly.pdbx_seq_one_letter_code
_entity_poly.pdbx_strand_id
1 'polypeptide(L)'
;MKCCVCGKEYETSRRGRPSKYCSKNCAKRAERMRKKIGARPAATKKERLAPLSADRHAFEAQMEREMDEPLEKTLRRLRARLRQVIDDPATPPTALAGLSKELVSVSNQLMQITGANAAIDLFADDSEDEEANDDVDVGAEII
;
A
#
# COMPACT_ATOMS: atom_id res chain seq x y z
N MET A 1 23.76 12.72 -43.28
CA MET A 1 22.76 12.95 -42.19
C MET A 1 22.83 14.40 -41.76
N LYS A 2 21.72 15.01 -41.31
CA LYS A 2 21.69 16.40 -40.80
C LYS A 2 21.67 16.42 -39.27
N CYS A 3 22.48 17.29 -38.67
CA CYS A 3 22.56 17.41 -37.22
C CYS A 3 21.30 18.06 -36.64
N CYS A 4 20.67 17.44 -35.65
CA CYS A 4 19.44 17.97 -35.02
C CYS A 4 19.63 19.29 -34.24
N VAL A 5 20.87 19.75 -34.05
CA VAL A 5 21.19 20.95 -33.23
C VAL A 5 21.66 22.12 -34.07
N CYS A 6 22.45 21.87 -35.11
CA CYS A 6 23.06 22.93 -35.93
C CYS A 6 22.75 22.80 -37.43
N GLY A 7 21.97 21.80 -37.85
CA GLY A 7 21.57 21.60 -39.26
C GLY A 7 22.68 21.15 -40.20
N LYS A 8 23.96 21.17 -39.77
CA LYS A 8 25.11 20.81 -40.61
C LYS A 8 25.03 19.36 -41.09
N GLU A 9 25.36 19.15 -42.35
CA GLU A 9 25.49 17.81 -42.94
C GLU A 9 26.79 17.16 -42.47
N TYR A 10 26.71 15.87 -42.13
CA TYR A 10 27.85 15.07 -41.71
C TYR A 10 27.68 13.61 -42.12
N GLU A 11 28.81 12.94 -42.22
CA GLU A 11 28.91 11.50 -42.46
C GLU A 11 28.74 10.73 -41.16
N THR A 12 27.90 9.70 -41.18
CA THR A 12 27.76 8.79 -40.05
C THR A 12 28.75 7.64 -40.20
N SER A 13 29.35 7.22 -39.09
CA SER A 13 30.13 5.98 -39.04
C SER A 13 29.30 4.81 -39.58
N ARG A 14 29.91 3.96 -40.41
CA ARG A 14 29.29 2.74 -40.96
C ARG A 14 29.19 1.60 -39.94
N ARG A 15 29.77 1.76 -38.74
CA ARG A 15 29.70 0.76 -37.66
C ARG A 15 28.75 1.22 -36.56
N GLY A 16 27.78 0.37 -36.23
CA GLY A 16 26.83 0.59 -35.14
C GLY A 16 25.71 1.59 -35.49
N ARG A 17 25.05 2.11 -34.45
CA ARG A 17 23.92 3.03 -34.61
C ARG A 17 24.41 4.41 -35.07
N PRO A 18 23.83 5.00 -36.14
CA PRO A 18 24.25 6.31 -36.61
C PRO A 18 24.02 7.39 -35.53
N SER A 19 25.03 8.25 -35.31
CA SER A 19 24.90 9.41 -34.43
C SER A 19 23.81 10.35 -34.94
N LYS A 20 23.13 11.06 -34.03
CA LYS A 20 22.16 12.14 -34.34
C LYS A 20 22.78 13.54 -34.43
N TYR A 21 24.06 13.66 -34.06
CA TYR A 21 24.76 14.94 -34.00
C TYR A 21 26.08 14.87 -34.75
N CYS A 22 26.47 15.98 -35.37
CA CYS A 22 27.73 16.10 -36.11
C CYS A 22 28.98 16.12 -35.20
N SER A 23 28.83 16.44 -33.91
CA SER A 23 29.96 16.52 -32.96
C SER A 23 29.53 16.34 -31.51
N LYS A 24 30.51 16.05 -30.63
CA LYS A 24 30.32 15.99 -29.17
C LYS A 24 29.78 17.31 -28.60
N ASN A 25 30.13 18.45 -29.21
CA ASN A 25 29.63 19.76 -28.79
C ASN A 25 28.12 19.90 -29.04
N CYS A 26 27.63 19.44 -30.19
CA CYS A 26 26.20 19.43 -30.47
C CYS A 26 25.45 18.45 -29.55
N ALA A 27 26.04 17.30 -29.23
CA ALA A 27 25.46 16.37 -28.26
C ALA A 27 25.29 17.00 -26.86
N LYS A 28 26.33 17.68 -26.35
CA LYS A 28 26.26 18.41 -25.06
C LYS A 28 25.25 19.56 -25.10
N ARG A 29 25.18 20.30 -26.20
CA ARG A 29 24.18 21.38 -26.38
C ARG A 29 22.75 20.85 -26.35
N ALA A 30 22.49 19.72 -27.00
CA ALA A 30 21.18 19.05 -26.92
C ALA A 30 20.85 18.60 -25.49
N GLU A 31 21.82 18.07 -24.75
CA GLU A 31 21.63 17.68 -23.35
C GLU A 31 21.26 18.87 -22.46
N ARG A 32 21.97 20.01 -22.60
CA ARG A 32 21.64 21.23 -21.86
C ARG A 32 20.24 21.75 -22.18
N MET A 33 19.82 21.71 -23.45
CA MET A 33 18.47 22.10 -23.84
C MET A 33 17.40 21.21 -23.21
N ARG A 34 17.62 19.88 -23.17
CA ARG A 34 16.72 18.94 -22.48
C ARG A 34 16.58 19.24 -21.00
N LYS A 35 17.72 19.48 -20.31
CA LYS A 35 17.73 19.86 -18.89
C LYS A 35 16.97 21.15 -18.63
N LYS A 36 17.12 22.16 -19.51
CA LYS A 36 16.40 23.44 -19.40
C LYS A 36 14.88 23.31 -19.56
N ILE A 37 14.42 22.38 -20.40
CA ILE A 37 12.99 22.13 -20.66
C ILE A 37 12.40 21.14 -19.63
N GLY A 38 13.22 20.56 -18.75
CA GLY A 38 12.79 19.49 -17.83
C GLY A 38 12.48 18.16 -18.53
N ALA A 39 12.80 18.03 -19.82
CA ALA A 39 12.58 16.81 -20.58
C ALA A 39 13.63 15.76 -20.19
N ARG A 40 13.24 14.81 -19.33
CA ARG A 40 14.05 13.62 -19.05
C ARG A 40 14.05 12.69 -20.27
N PRO A 41 15.22 12.14 -20.68
CA PRO A 41 15.24 11.12 -21.72
C PRO A 41 14.40 9.93 -21.25
N ALA A 42 13.71 9.28 -22.20
CA ALA A 42 13.00 8.03 -21.92
C ALA A 42 13.97 7.07 -21.19
N ALA A 43 13.55 6.61 -20.00
CA ALA A 43 14.34 5.76 -19.12
C ALA A 43 15.07 4.69 -19.94
N THR A 44 16.39 4.62 -19.75
CA THR A 44 17.19 3.62 -20.46
C THR A 44 16.69 2.22 -20.08
N LYS A 45 16.88 1.21 -20.94
CA LYS A 45 16.50 -0.18 -20.61
C LYS A 45 17.08 -0.63 -19.26
N LYS A 46 18.24 -0.09 -18.83
CA LYS A 46 18.84 -0.31 -17.51
C LYS A 46 18.09 0.38 -16.36
N GLU A 47 17.52 1.57 -16.54
CA GLU A 47 16.65 2.20 -15.53
C GLU A 47 15.28 1.53 -15.44
N ARG A 48 14.75 1.01 -16.56
CA ARG A 48 13.52 0.18 -16.53
C ARG A 48 13.72 -1.18 -15.85
N LEU A 49 14.96 -1.64 -15.76
CA LEU A 49 15.38 -2.88 -15.09
C LEU A 49 16.05 -2.61 -13.74
N ALA A 50 16.04 -1.36 -13.25
CA ALA A 50 16.43 -1.11 -11.87
C ALA A 50 15.46 -1.92 -11.00
N PRO A 51 15.95 -2.82 -10.13
CA PRO A 51 15.06 -3.59 -9.29
C PRO A 51 14.25 -2.61 -8.44
N LEU A 52 13.00 -2.97 -8.15
CA LEU A 52 12.13 -2.34 -7.15
C LEU A 52 12.73 -2.47 -5.73
N SER A 53 14.02 -2.23 -5.55
CA SER A 53 14.77 -2.48 -4.32
C SER A 53 14.64 -1.33 -3.32
N ALA A 54 14.16 -0.16 -3.76
CA ALA A 54 13.76 0.91 -2.83
C ALA A 54 12.50 0.51 -2.04
N ASP A 55 11.61 -0.30 -2.64
CA ASP A 55 10.40 -0.78 -1.98
C ASP A 55 10.62 -2.08 -1.22
N ARG A 56 11.63 -2.89 -1.54
CA ARG A 56 11.85 -4.14 -0.81
C ARG A 56 12.28 -3.90 0.64
N HIS A 57 13.16 -2.92 0.90
CA HIS A 57 13.53 -2.55 2.27
C HIS A 57 12.41 -1.82 3.01
N ALA A 58 11.60 -1.02 2.31
CA ALA A 58 10.42 -0.39 2.89
C ALA A 58 9.33 -1.42 3.22
N PHE A 59 9.16 -2.42 2.36
CA PHE A 59 8.26 -3.56 2.53
C PHE A 59 8.75 -4.50 3.64
N GLU A 60 10.05 -4.84 3.69
CA GLU A 60 10.65 -5.60 4.79
C GLU A 60 10.52 -4.81 6.11
N ALA A 61 10.78 -3.51 6.15
CA ALA A 61 10.60 -2.68 7.35
C ALA A 61 9.12 -2.43 7.72
N GLN A 62 8.20 -2.52 6.76
CA GLN A 62 6.75 -2.47 7.00
C GLN A 62 6.28 -3.82 7.55
N MET A 63 6.77 -4.93 6.99
CA MET A 63 6.51 -6.29 7.46
C MET A 63 7.14 -6.53 8.85
N GLU A 64 8.32 -5.95 9.12
CA GLU A 64 9.03 -6.02 10.41
C GLU A 64 8.36 -5.14 11.47
N ARG A 65 7.69 -4.03 11.10
CA ARG A 65 6.75 -3.30 11.98
C ARG A 65 5.41 -4.04 12.14
N GLU A 66 4.98 -4.80 11.14
CA GLU A 66 3.83 -5.70 11.23
C GLU A 66 4.11 -6.94 12.10
N MET A 67 5.36 -7.17 12.52
CA MET A 67 5.69 -8.16 13.55
C MET A 67 5.26 -7.75 14.96
N ASP A 68 4.90 -6.47 15.18
CA ASP A 68 4.28 -5.96 16.41
C ASP A 68 2.75 -5.73 16.27
N GLU A 69 2.13 -6.10 15.14
CA GLU A 69 0.66 -6.10 15.06
C GLU A 69 0.16 -7.41 15.69
N PRO A 70 -0.67 -7.37 16.75
CA PRO A 70 -1.12 -8.58 17.42
C PRO A 70 -1.79 -9.49 16.40
N LEU A 71 -1.38 -10.76 16.36
CA LEU A 71 -1.89 -11.78 15.43
C LEU A 71 -3.42 -11.77 15.34
N GLU A 72 -4.08 -11.49 16.47
CA GLU A 72 -5.52 -11.27 16.57
C GLU A 72 -6.06 -10.18 15.62
N LYS A 73 -5.43 -9.00 15.56
CA LYS A 73 -5.86 -7.87 14.72
C LYS A 73 -5.70 -8.20 13.24
N THR A 74 -4.64 -8.90 12.88
CA THR A 74 -4.43 -9.41 11.51
C THR A 74 -5.50 -10.41 11.12
N LEU A 75 -5.82 -11.37 12.00
CA LEU A 75 -6.87 -12.36 11.75
C LEU A 75 -8.28 -11.74 11.71
N ARG A 76 -8.57 -10.73 12.55
CA ARG A 76 -9.83 -9.96 12.49
C ARG A 76 -9.99 -9.26 11.13
N ARG A 77 -8.92 -8.65 10.61
CA ARG A 77 -8.90 -8.01 9.28
C ARG A 77 -9.10 -9.02 8.15
N LEU A 78 -8.42 -10.17 8.21
CA LEU A 78 -8.57 -11.25 7.24
C LEU A 78 -10.00 -11.81 7.23
N ARG A 79 -10.60 -12.05 8.40
CA ARG A 79 -12.00 -12.49 8.53
C ARG A 79 -12.97 -11.52 7.86
N ALA A 80 -12.80 -10.21 8.07
CA ALA A 80 -13.65 -9.19 7.47
C ALA A 80 -13.53 -9.18 5.93
N ARG A 81 -12.30 -9.27 5.42
CA ARG A 81 -12.04 -9.30 3.97
C ARG A 81 -12.58 -10.57 3.31
N LEU A 82 -12.42 -11.73 3.94
CA LEU A 82 -12.95 -13.00 3.42
C LEU A 82 -14.48 -12.98 3.34
N ARG A 83 -15.17 -12.45 4.36
CA ARG A 83 -16.63 -12.25 4.32
C ARG A 83 -17.05 -11.35 3.17
N GLN A 84 -16.40 -10.20 3.03
CA GLN A 84 -16.69 -9.26 1.94
C GLN A 84 -16.54 -9.89 0.55
N VAL A 85 -15.52 -10.73 0.35
CA VAL A 85 -15.32 -11.43 -0.93
C VAL A 85 -16.35 -12.53 -1.13
N ILE A 86 -16.74 -13.26 -0.09
CA ILE A 86 -17.79 -14.29 -0.18
C ILE A 86 -19.16 -13.66 -0.51
N ASP A 87 -19.44 -12.49 0.06
CA ASP A 87 -20.70 -11.76 -0.14
C ASP A 87 -20.74 -10.97 -1.46
N ASP A 88 -19.59 -10.83 -2.15
CA ASP A 88 -19.51 -10.16 -3.46
C ASP A 88 -20.14 -11.06 -4.56
N PRO A 89 -21.20 -10.60 -5.24
CA PRO A 89 -21.85 -11.36 -6.32
C PRO A 89 -20.95 -11.59 -7.54
N ALA A 90 -19.85 -10.85 -7.67
CA ALA A 90 -18.85 -11.06 -8.73
C ALA A 90 -17.88 -12.23 -8.43
N THR A 91 -17.92 -12.80 -7.22
CA THR A 91 -17.03 -13.89 -6.84
C THR A 91 -17.38 -15.18 -7.56
N PRO A 92 -16.40 -15.85 -8.21
CA PRO A 92 -16.67 -17.06 -8.96
C PRO A 92 -17.08 -18.21 -8.03
N PRO A 93 -18.07 -19.03 -8.40
CA PRO A 93 -18.61 -20.09 -7.54
C PRO A 93 -17.59 -21.17 -7.17
N THR A 94 -16.57 -21.36 -8.01
CA THR A 94 -15.46 -22.29 -7.76
C THR A 94 -14.54 -21.85 -6.61
N ALA A 95 -14.46 -20.54 -6.33
CA ALA A 95 -13.64 -19.99 -5.26
C ALA A 95 -14.35 -20.03 -3.89
N LEU A 96 -15.68 -20.04 -3.85
CA LEU A 96 -16.48 -19.98 -2.61
C LEU A 96 -16.15 -21.11 -1.63
N ALA A 97 -15.92 -22.33 -2.14
CA ALA A 97 -15.56 -23.48 -1.31
C ALA A 97 -14.17 -23.33 -0.66
N GLY A 98 -13.24 -22.65 -1.33
CA GLY A 98 -11.90 -22.36 -0.77
C GLY A 98 -11.97 -21.25 0.27
N LEU A 99 -12.61 -20.13 -0.10
CA LEU A 99 -12.78 -18.96 0.76
C LEU A 99 -13.54 -19.27 2.05
N SER A 100 -14.58 -20.11 1.98
CA SER A 100 -15.34 -20.53 3.17
C SER A 100 -14.50 -21.41 4.11
N LYS A 101 -13.69 -22.34 3.59
CA LYS A 101 -12.77 -23.14 4.42
C LYS A 101 -11.71 -22.27 5.10
N GLU A 102 -11.15 -21.30 4.38
CA GLU A 102 -10.20 -20.34 4.94
C GLU A 102 -10.86 -19.47 6.02
N LEU A 103 -12.10 -19.02 5.81
CA LEU A 103 -12.85 -18.25 6.80
C LEU A 103 -13.07 -19.04 8.10
N VAL A 104 -13.41 -20.34 7.99
CA VAL A 104 -13.55 -21.24 9.15
C VAL A 104 -12.21 -21.40 9.88
N SER A 105 -11.11 -21.60 9.14
CA SER A 105 -9.76 -21.71 9.71
C SER A 105 -9.35 -20.45 10.49
N VAL A 106 -9.52 -19.27 9.90
CA VAL A 106 -9.23 -17.97 10.54
C VAL A 106 -10.11 -17.76 11.78
N SER A 107 -11.38 -18.16 11.72
CA SER A 107 -12.31 -18.05 12.86
C SER A 107 -11.89 -18.95 14.03
N ASN A 108 -11.42 -20.17 13.76
CA ASN A 108 -10.90 -21.08 14.78
C ASN A 108 -9.60 -20.54 15.41
N GLN A 109 -8.70 -19.98 14.60
CA GLN A 109 -7.46 -19.36 15.10
C GLN A 109 -7.76 -18.14 15.98
N LEU A 110 -8.72 -17.30 15.58
CA LEU A 110 -9.19 -16.21 16.43
C LEU A 110 -9.72 -16.73 17.77
N MET A 111 -10.57 -17.75 17.75
CA MET A 111 -11.11 -18.33 18.98
C MET A 111 -10.02 -18.90 19.90
N GLN A 112 -8.93 -19.46 19.36
CA GLN A 112 -7.80 -19.95 20.15
C GLN A 112 -7.00 -18.81 20.81
N ILE A 113 -6.81 -17.70 20.08
CA ILE A 113 -6.07 -16.54 20.58
C ILE A 113 -6.92 -15.75 21.57
N THR A 114 -8.20 -15.53 21.27
CA THR A 114 -9.12 -14.81 22.16
C THR A 114 -9.56 -15.69 23.32
N GLY A 115 -9.68 -17.00 23.17
CA GLY A 115 -10.09 -17.91 24.24
C GLY A 115 -9.09 -18.01 25.39
N ALA A 116 -7.83 -17.66 25.17
CA ALA A 116 -6.82 -17.53 26.23
C ALA A 116 -6.94 -16.20 27.01
N ASN A 117 -7.49 -15.15 26.40
CA ASN A 117 -7.59 -13.80 27.00
C ASN A 117 -9.02 -13.39 27.41
N ALA A 118 -10.06 -13.95 26.79
CA ALA A 118 -11.47 -13.65 27.06
C ALA A 118 -11.98 -14.29 28.36
N ALA A 119 -11.27 -15.29 28.88
CA ALA A 119 -11.53 -15.79 30.24
C ALA A 119 -11.15 -14.78 31.33
N ILE A 120 -10.34 -13.76 31.00
CA ILE A 120 -9.92 -12.70 31.93
C ILE A 120 -10.83 -11.47 31.78
N ASP A 121 -11.32 -11.19 30.56
CA ASP A 121 -12.14 -10.00 30.27
C ASP A 121 -13.65 -10.21 30.53
N LEU A 122 -14.13 -11.46 30.63
CA LEU A 122 -15.53 -11.77 30.95
C LEU A 122 -15.86 -11.62 32.45
N PHE A 123 -14.86 -11.42 33.30
CA PHE A 123 -15.02 -11.16 34.74
C PHE A 123 -14.59 -9.75 35.17
N ALA A 124 -14.21 -8.89 34.22
CA ALA A 124 -14.14 -7.44 34.45
C ALA A 124 -15.57 -6.89 34.40
N ASP A 125 -16.39 -7.32 35.36
CA ASP A 125 -17.71 -6.80 35.62
C ASP A 125 -17.54 -5.38 36.18
N ASP A 126 -17.87 -4.43 35.33
CA ASP A 126 -17.91 -3.00 35.55
C ASP A 126 -19.07 -2.68 36.52
N SER A 127 -18.87 -3.03 37.79
CA SER A 127 -19.69 -2.54 38.91
C SER A 127 -19.34 -1.07 39.18
N GLU A 128 -19.51 -0.23 38.17
CA GLU A 128 -19.83 1.18 38.36
C GLU A 128 -21.36 1.24 38.47
N ASP A 129 -21.85 1.06 39.70
CA ASP A 129 -23.18 1.49 40.10
C ASP A 129 -23.26 3.02 39.86
N GLU A 130 -23.73 3.43 38.67
CA GLU A 130 -24.29 4.76 38.47
C GLU A 130 -25.55 4.84 39.35
N GLU A 131 -25.38 5.35 40.57
CA GLU A 131 -26.48 5.76 41.43
C GLU A 131 -27.32 6.82 40.70
N ALA A 132 -28.41 6.36 40.11
CA ALA A 132 -29.58 7.16 39.79
C ALA A 132 -30.06 7.84 41.08
N ASN A 133 -29.69 9.10 41.27
CA ASN A 133 -30.36 9.98 42.21
C ASN A 133 -31.33 10.85 41.41
N ASP A 134 -32.60 10.46 41.54
CA ASP A 134 -33.77 11.08 40.96
C ASP A 134 -33.84 12.60 41.22
N ASP A 135 -34.18 13.34 40.17
CA ASP A 135 -34.65 14.71 40.25
C ASP A 135 -35.88 14.81 41.17
N VAL A 136 -35.71 15.35 42.38
CA VAL A 136 -36.83 15.81 43.23
C VAL A 136 -36.88 17.33 43.16
N ASP A 137 -37.58 17.84 42.15
CA ASP A 137 -37.98 19.24 42.02
C ASP A 137 -39.04 19.56 43.09
N VAL A 138 -38.58 19.95 44.28
CA VAL A 138 -39.44 20.52 45.34
C VAL A 138 -39.42 22.03 45.18
N GLY A 139 -40.53 22.57 44.67
CA GLY A 139 -40.72 23.99 44.42
C GLY A 139 -40.51 24.88 45.65
N ALA A 140 -40.04 26.10 45.38
CA ALA A 140 -40.17 27.25 46.25
C ALA A 140 -40.43 28.50 45.40
N GLU A 141 -41.70 28.75 45.12
CA GLU A 141 -42.21 30.06 44.72
C GLU A 141 -42.34 30.89 46.00
N ILE A 142 -41.57 31.97 46.14
CA ILE A 142 -41.76 32.98 47.18
C ILE A 142 -41.99 34.31 46.49
N ILE A 143 -43.21 34.83 46.69
CA ILE A 143 -43.71 36.17 46.33
C ILE A 143 -43.03 37.22 47.22
#